data_AF-A0A7V7X5M0-F1
#
_entry.id   AF-A0A7V7X5M0-F1
#
_cell.length_a   1.000
_cell.length_b   1.000
_cell.length_c   1.000
_cell.angle_alpha   90.00
_cell.angle_beta   90.00
_cell.angle_gamma   90.00
#
_symmetry.space_group_name_H-M   'P 1'
#
loop_
_entity.id
_entity.type
_entity.pdbx_description
1 polymer ?
#
loop_
_entity_poly.entity_id
_entity_poly.type
_entity_poly.pdbx_seq_one_letter_code
_entity_poly.pdbx_strand_id
1 'polypeptide(L)'
;MKLLLVLIFFTCSCLQKAPQEKNPNIIFGKIMSGVDSLLIVTKPKNNLIVQCFDFVKFKIRSNEISLVYDTMKYALDSCAAFGVDKNGKPAIIFGKFFIDLYPQNASTAYSILIHEFQHAYDSYINKDLYQISLGNPIEKTYFEMDAATVQAVFIRDYLKNYEISPFEVYLKDNLQFGMTGVSLFFNSTDLDLLHEMDRFKDSPADLKGSMKAFTDMGKSITDTTTFSEERPDWENYINLIRLLTYCYYGPQVAYDIANKKDPKVDSIPDFSFDNYPGVHATILAAQDKFYDNIKYLQFNDRVDSNYNNYFYEAIQKSGE
;
A
#
# COMPACT_ATOMS: atom_id res chain seq x y z
N MET A 1 -48.06 -31.62 53.05
CA MET A 1 -46.71 -31.10 52.71
C MET A 1 -46.55 -31.22 51.20
N LYS A 2 -46.65 -30.10 50.47
CA LYS A 2 -46.68 -30.07 49.00
C LYS A 2 -45.25 -30.08 48.46
N LEU A 3 -44.91 -31.09 47.66
CA LEU A 3 -43.70 -31.13 46.84
C LEU A 3 -43.92 -30.21 45.64
N LEU A 4 -43.24 -29.06 45.60
CA LEU A 4 -43.27 -28.14 44.48
C LEU A 4 -42.11 -28.52 43.53
N LEU A 5 -42.44 -29.15 42.39
CA LEU A 5 -41.52 -29.29 41.27
C LEU A 5 -41.22 -27.89 40.71
N VAL A 6 -39.99 -27.42 40.85
CA VAL A 6 -39.48 -26.27 40.10
C VAL A 6 -38.76 -26.82 38.87
N LEU A 7 -39.47 -26.87 37.74
CA LEU A 7 -38.84 -27.01 36.43
C LEU A 7 -38.04 -25.74 36.14
N ILE A 8 -36.71 -25.83 36.25
CA ILE A 8 -35.80 -24.84 35.68
C ILE A 8 -35.78 -25.11 34.17
N PHE A 9 -36.53 -24.32 33.41
CA PHE A 9 -36.33 -24.19 31.98
C PHE A 9 -34.96 -23.54 31.76
N PHE A 10 -33.93 -24.36 31.53
CA PHE A 10 -32.78 -23.93 30.77
C PHE A 10 -33.28 -23.69 29.35
N THR A 11 -33.66 -22.46 29.03
CA THR A 11 -33.69 -22.01 27.64
C THR A 11 -32.24 -22.04 27.17
N CYS A 12 -31.85 -23.17 26.61
CA CYS A 12 -30.71 -23.29 25.74
C CYS A 12 -30.99 -22.35 24.57
N SER A 13 -30.55 -21.10 24.72
CA SER A 13 -30.47 -20.15 23.62
C SER A 13 -29.43 -20.72 22.67
N CYS A 14 -29.87 -21.64 21.80
CA CYS A 14 -29.22 -21.85 20.53
C CYS A 14 -29.14 -20.46 19.89
N LEU A 15 -27.97 -19.80 20.02
CA LEU A 15 -27.59 -18.75 19.10
C LEU A 15 -27.61 -19.41 17.72
N GLN A 16 -28.75 -19.36 17.05
CA GLN A 16 -28.80 -19.53 15.62
C GLN A 16 -27.87 -18.42 15.09
N LYS A 17 -26.67 -18.80 14.62
CA LYS A 17 -25.83 -17.93 13.80
C LYS A 17 -26.78 -17.32 12.77
N ALA A 18 -26.97 -15.99 12.84
CA ALA A 18 -27.76 -15.28 11.84
C ALA A 18 -27.25 -15.72 10.46
N PRO A 19 -28.13 -15.98 9.48
CA PRO A 19 -27.70 -16.45 8.17
C PRO A 19 -26.62 -15.51 7.65
N GLN A 20 -25.46 -16.08 7.31
CA GLN A 20 -24.30 -15.34 6.84
C GLN A 20 -24.74 -14.52 5.62
N GLU A 21 -24.82 -13.20 5.78
CA GLU A 21 -25.41 -12.30 4.79
C GLU A 21 -24.51 -12.28 3.56
N LYS A 22 -24.99 -12.80 2.42
CA LYS A 22 -24.13 -13.07 1.25
C LYS A 22 -23.98 -11.88 0.29
N ASN A 23 -24.67 -10.76 0.50
CA ASN A 23 -24.59 -9.63 -0.42
C ASN A 23 -23.36 -8.76 -0.11
N PRO A 24 -22.34 -8.73 -1.00
CA PRO A 24 -21.10 -8.00 -0.75
C PRO A 24 -21.32 -6.50 -0.53
N ASN A 25 -22.30 -5.89 -1.21
CA ASN A 25 -22.61 -4.47 -1.08
C ASN A 25 -23.21 -4.13 0.29
N ILE A 26 -23.97 -5.04 0.90
CA ILE A 26 -24.51 -4.82 2.24
C ILE A 26 -23.38 -4.88 3.27
N ILE A 27 -22.46 -5.83 3.13
CA ILE A 27 -21.28 -5.93 4.00
C ILE A 27 -20.40 -4.69 3.84
N PHE A 28 -20.12 -4.24 2.62
CA PHE A 28 -19.40 -2.99 2.38
C PHE A 28 -20.09 -1.79 3.05
N GLY A 29 -21.42 -1.69 2.97
CA GLY A 29 -22.19 -0.65 3.65
C GLY A 29 -22.05 -0.70 5.18
N LYS A 30 -21.93 -1.89 5.78
CA LYS A 30 -21.63 -2.05 7.21
C LYS A 30 -20.21 -1.61 7.53
N ILE A 31 -19.23 -1.95 6.69
CA ILE A 31 -17.84 -1.51 6.85
C ILE A 31 -17.78 0.02 6.88
N MET A 32 -18.38 0.68 5.87
CA MET A 32 -18.47 2.14 5.80
C MET A 32 -19.15 2.73 7.05
N SER A 33 -20.27 2.15 7.49
CA SER A 33 -20.99 2.65 8.67
C SER A 33 -20.18 2.49 9.97
N GLY A 34 -19.36 1.44 10.05
CA GLY A 34 -18.41 1.23 11.15
C GLY A 34 -17.35 2.33 11.19
N VAL A 35 -16.71 2.63 10.05
CA VAL A 35 -15.74 3.73 9.95
C VAL A 35 -16.40 5.07 10.28
N ASP A 36 -17.58 5.36 9.72
CA ASP A 36 -18.34 6.59 10.01
C ASP A 36 -18.57 6.79 11.52
N SER A 37 -18.96 5.72 12.19
CA SER A 37 -19.17 5.71 13.65
C SER A 37 -17.88 6.01 14.40
N LEU A 38 -16.76 5.39 14.01
CA LEU A 38 -15.45 5.63 14.61
C LEU A 38 -15.00 7.09 14.48
N LEU A 39 -15.21 7.68 13.30
CA LEU A 39 -14.85 9.07 13.02
C LEU A 39 -15.72 10.07 13.80
N ILE A 40 -16.95 9.70 14.19
CA ILE A 40 -17.83 10.53 15.02
C ILE A 40 -17.39 10.50 16.48
N VAL A 41 -17.18 9.30 17.03
CA VAL A 41 -16.99 9.08 18.49
C VAL A 41 -15.57 9.35 18.96
N THR A 42 -14.56 9.15 18.11
CA THR A 42 -13.16 9.26 18.52
C THR A 42 -12.69 10.71 18.62
N LYS A 43 -11.91 11.00 19.67
CA LYS A 43 -11.34 12.33 19.95
C LYS A 43 -9.88 12.22 20.42
N PRO A 44 -8.98 13.15 20.03
CA PRO A 44 -9.18 14.21 19.04
C PRO A 44 -9.37 13.64 17.62
N LYS A 45 -10.05 14.38 16.75
CA LYS A 45 -10.23 13.98 15.35
C LYS A 45 -8.98 14.34 14.54
N ASN A 46 -8.61 13.47 13.62
CA ASN A 46 -7.68 13.79 12.54
C ASN A 46 -8.48 14.36 11.34
N ASN A 47 -8.25 15.63 11.02
CA ASN A 47 -9.01 16.35 9.98
C ASN A 47 -8.81 15.74 8.58
N LEU A 48 -7.61 15.28 8.26
CA LEU A 48 -7.32 14.70 6.94
C LEU A 48 -8.15 13.44 6.72
N ILE A 49 -8.15 12.52 7.69
CA ILE A 49 -8.92 11.27 7.63
C ILE A 49 -10.42 11.55 7.50
N VAL A 50 -10.95 12.49 8.30
CA VAL A 50 -12.37 12.83 8.26
C VAL A 50 -12.75 13.43 6.91
N GLN A 51 -11.95 14.35 6.38
CA GLN A 51 -12.19 14.98 5.08
C GLN A 51 -12.12 13.97 3.93
N CYS A 52 -11.08 13.12 3.91
CA CYS A 52 -10.93 12.03 2.96
C CYS A 52 -12.18 11.14 2.96
N PHE A 53 -12.58 10.66 4.15
CA PHE A 53 -13.71 9.76 4.28
C PHE A 53 -15.04 10.38 3.86
N ASP A 54 -15.35 11.57 4.37
CA ASP A 54 -16.60 12.26 4.05
C ASP A 54 -16.70 12.62 2.56
N PHE A 55 -15.58 13.01 1.94
CA PHE A 55 -15.52 13.32 0.51
C PHE A 55 -15.82 12.09 -0.35
N VAL A 56 -15.11 10.97 -0.12
CA VAL A 56 -15.29 9.76 -0.93
C VAL A 56 -16.67 9.16 -0.71
N LYS A 57 -17.16 9.16 0.54
CA LYS A 57 -18.54 8.76 0.87
C LYS A 57 -19.57 9.61 0.13
N PHE A 58 -19.35 10.93 0.01
CA PHE A 58 -20.21 11.80 -0.80
C PHE A 58 -20.16 11.42 -2.28
N LYS A 59 -18.97 11.16 -2.84
CA LYS A 59 -18.78 10.75 -4.24
C LYS A 59 -19.42 9.40 -4.57
N ILE A 60 -19.42 8.46 -3.63
CA ILE A 60 -20.16 7.19 -3.76
C ILE A 60 -21.68 7.47 -3.78
N ARG A 61 -22.18 8.31 -2.87
CA ARG A 61 -23.62 8.66 -2.79
C ARG A 61 -24.11 9.44 -4.01
N SER A 62 -23.27 10.29 -4.61
CA SER A 62 -23.58 11.01 -5.85
C SER A 62 -23.42 10.15 -7.12
N ASN A 63 -23.07 8.87 -6.97
CA ASN A 63 -22.79 7.94 -8.06
C ASN A 63 -21.65 8.42 -8.97
N GLU A 64 -20.68 9.18 -8.45
CA GLU A 64 -19.44 9.55 -9.15
C GLU A 64 -18.37 8.47 -8.99
N ILE A 65 -18.34 7.77 -7.85
CA ILE A 65 -17.51 6.58 -7.61
C ILE A 65 -18.43 5.36 -7.51
N SER A 66 -18.15 4.33 -8.31
CA SER A 66 -18.85 3.04 -8.27
C SER A 66 -18.29 2.14 -7.16
N LEU A 67 -19.15 1.24 -6.62
CA LEU A 67 -18.72 0.11 -5.80
C LEU A 67 -18.80 -1.16 -6.65
N VAL A 68 -17.67 -1.84 -6.83
CA VAL A 68 -17.56 -2.99 -7.74
C VAL A 68 -17.04 -4.19 -6.98
N TYR A 69 -17.86 -5.24 -6.88
CA TYR A 69 -17.42 -6.54 -6.39
C TYR A 69 -16.83 -7.35 -7.55
N ASP A 70 -15.56 -7.76 -7.44
CA ASP A 70 -14.83 -8.45 -8.51
C ASP A 70 -14.07 -9.69 -8.01
N THR A 71 -13.61 -10.53 -8.94
CA THR A 71 -12.79 -11.73 -8.68
C THR A 71 -11.33 -11.34 -8.47
N MET A 72 -11.06 -10.55 -7.43
CA MET A 72 -9.69 -10.27 -6.99
C MET A 72 -9.06 -11.51 -6.35
N LYS A 73 -7.72 -11.51 -6.25
CA LYS A 73 -7.00 -12.56 -5.52
C LYS A 73 -7.52 -12.60 -4.08
N TYR A 74 -7.60 -13.82 -3.54
CA TYR A 74 -8.04 -14.01 -2.17
C TYR A 74 -6.87 -13.79 -1.20
N ALA A 75 -6.35 -12.57 -1.10
CA ALA A 75 -5.18 -12.23 -0.30
C ALA A 75 -5.26 -10.78 0.23
N LEU A 76 -4.52 -10.46 1.28
CA LEU A 76 -4.56 -9.17 1.97
C LEU A 76 -4.17 -8.00 1.05
N ASP A 77 -3.08 -8.14 0.31
CA ASP A 77 -2.45 -7.14 -0.56
C ASP A 77 -3.29 -6.76 -1.80
N SER A 78 -4.34 -7.53 -2.07
CA SER A 78 -5.08 -7.48 -3.33
C SER A 78 -6.59 -7.64 -3.12
N CYS A 79 -7.07 -7.44 -1.89
CA CYS A 79 -8.47 -7.61 -1.55
C CYS A 79 -9.36 -6.39 -1.86
N ALA A 80 -8.76 -5.22 -2.05
CA ALA A 80 -9.43 -3.99 -2.46
C ALA A 80 -8.47 -3.13 -3.31
N ALA A 81 -9.04 -2.24 -4.12
CA ALA A 81 -8.29 -1.29 -4.94
C ALA A 81 -9.19 -0.11 -5.35
N PHE A 82 -8.63 1.09 -5.43
CA PHE A 82 -9.18 2.18 -6.20
C PHE A 82 -8.67 2.13 -7.65
N GLY A 83 -9.58 2.30 -8.60
CA GLY A 83 -9.25 2.27 -10.03
C GLY A 83 -10.40 2.72 -10.90
N VAL A 84 -10.49 2.15 -12.09
CA VAL A 84 -11.60 2.40 -13.03
C VAL A 84 -12.38 1.12 -13.29
N ASP A 85 -13.71 1.23 -13.36
CA ASP A 85 -14.58 0.13 -13.74
C ASP A 85 -14.54 -0.14 -15.25
N LYS A 86 -15.28 -1.16 -15.70
CA LYS A 86 -15.35 -1.58 -17.12
C LYS A 86 -15.88 -0.48 -18.06
N ASN A 87 -16.49 0.57 -17.52
CA ASN A 87 -17.00 1.72 -18.27
C ASN A 87 -16.07 2.95 -18.17
N GLY A 88 -14.89 2.79 -17.56
CA GLY A 88 -13.93 3.88 -17.35
C GLY A 88 -14.31 4.84 -16.23
N LYS A 89 -15.28 4.48 -15.37
CA LYS A 89 -15.70 5.31 -14.24
C LYS A 89 -14.87 4.96 -12.99
N PRO A 90 -14.44 5.96 -12.17
CA PRO A 90 -13.77 5.70 -10.91
C PRO A 90 -14.54 4.72 -10.02
N ALA A 91 -13.84 3.77 -9.42
CA ALA A 91 -14.45 2.71 -8.64
C ALA A 91 -13.59 2.27 -7.46
N ILE A 92 -14.25 1.93 -6.36
CA ILE A 92 -13.68 1.08 -5.31
C ILE A 92 -14.04 -0.36 -5.68
N ILE A 93 -13.01 -1.12 -6.04
CA ILE A 93 -13.08 -2.53 -6.41
C ILE A 93 -12.73 -3.34 -5.16
N PHE A 94 -13.52 -4.36 -4.84
CA PHE A 94 -13.26 -5.20 -3.67
C PHE A 94 -13.61 -6.65 -3.94
N GLY A 95 -12.81 -7.55 -3.35
CA GLY A 95 -12.89 -8.98 -3.55
C GLY A 95 -13.52 -9.73 -2.39
N LYS A 96 -13.64 -11.04 -2.55
CA LYS A 96 -14.20 -11.95 -1.54
C LYS A 96 -13.44 -11.90 -0.22
N PHE A 97 -12.11 -11.80 -0.25
CA PHE A 97 -11.28 -11.75 0.96
C PHE A 97 -11.67 -10.59 1.88
N PHE A 98 -11.85 -9.39 1.33
CA PHE A 98 -12.25 -8.19 2.08
C PHE A 98 -13.59 -8.39 2.81
N ILE A 99 -14.54 -9.05 2.13
CA ILE A 99 -15.87 -9.32 2.66
C ILE A 99 -15.85 -10.41 3.74
N ASP A 100 -15.07 -11.47 3.54
CA ASP A 100 -14.92 -12.56 4.51
C ASP A 100 -14.11 -12.14 5.74
N LEU A 101 -13.18 -11.19 5.57
CA LEU A 101 -12.33 -10.65 6.63
C LEU A 101 -13.15 -9.85 7.64
N TYR A 102 -14.10 -9.03 7.19
CA TYR A 102 -14.79 -8.06 8.04
C TYR A 102 -15.42 -8.64 9.33
N PRO A 103 -16.16 -9.76 9.29
CA PRO A 103 -16.75 -10.34 10.50
C PRO A 103 -15.72 -10.84 11.51
N GLN A 104 -14.50 -11.16 11.08
CA GLN A 104 -13.43 -11.70 11.93
C GLN A 104 -12.48 -10.62 12.42
N ASN A 105 -12.20 -9.63 11.55
CA ASN A 105 -11.25 -8.58 11.81
C ASN A 105 -11.75 -7.28 11.15
N ALA A 106 -12.70 -6.64 11.83
CA ALA A 106 -13.29 -5.40 11.38
C ALA A 106 -12.25 -4.26 11.30
N SER A 107 -11.27 -4.24 12.21
CA SER A 107 -10.21 -3.21 12.25
C SER A 107 -9.38 -3.23 10.97
N THR A 108 -8.97 -4.41 10.50
CA THR A 108 -8.20 -4.53 9.25
C THR A 108 -9.03 -4.09 8.06
N ALA A 109 -10.31 -4.51 7.97
CA ALA A 109 -11.21 -4.07 6.89
C ALA A 109 -11.46 -2.55 6.90
N TYR A 110 -11.59 -1.93 8.09
CA TYR A 110 -11.68 -0.48 8.22
C TYR A 110 -10.40 0.22 7.73
N SER A 111 -9.22 -0.30 8.10
CA SER A 111 -7.94 0.27 7.70
C SER A 111 -7.72 0.21 6.18
N ILE A 112 -8.06 -0.92 5.54
CA ILE A 112 -7.98 -1.10 4.09
C ILE A 112 -8.95 -0.15 3.38
N LEU A 113 -10.17 0.03 3.92
CA LEU A 113 -11.12 0.99 3.35
C LEU A 113 -10.55 2.42 3.36
N ILE A 114 -9.88 2.83 4.44
CA ILE A 114 -9.25 4.15 4.53
C ILE A 114 -8.10 4.29 3.53
N HIS A 115 -7.30 3.24 3.33
CA HIS A 115 -6.26 3.21 2.31
C HIS A 115 -6.84 3.50 0.92
N GLU A 116 -7.85 2.75 0.48
CA GLU A 116 -8.47 2.96 -0.83
C GLU A 116 -9.21 4.28 -0.96
N PHE A 117 -9.75 4.79 0.16
CA PHE A 117 -10.38 6.11 0.17
C PHE A 117 -9.34 7.22 0.01
N GLN A 118 -8.10 7.04 0.48
CA GLN A 118 -7.04 8.02 0.23
C GLN A 118 -6.71 8.10 -1.27
N HIS A 119 -6.53 6.96 -1.95
CA HIS A 119 -6.34 6.90 -3.41
C HIS A 119 -7.49 7.58 -4.17
N ALA A 120 -8.72 7.27 -3.77
CA ALA A 120 -9.90 7.90 -4.34
C ALA A 120 -9.90 9.42 -4.11
N TYR A 121 -9.60 9.89 -2.90
CA TYR A 121 -9.55 11.30 -2.55
C TYR A 121 -8.51 12.06 -3.38
N ASP A 122 -7.30 11.51 -3.49
CA ASP A 122 -6.21 12.10 -4.25
C ASP A 122 -6.50 12.23 -5.74
N SER A 123 -7.23 11.27 -6.33
CA SER A 123 -7.65 11.34 -7.73
C SER A 123 -8.55 12.55 -8.06
N TYR A 124 -9.23 13.12 -7.06
CA TYR A 124 -10.08 14.31 -7.23
C TYR A 124 -9.37 15.60 -6.79
N ILE A 125 -8.66 15.57 -5.67
CA ILE A 125 -8.07 16.78 -5.07
C ILE A 125 -6.72 17.11 -5.68
N ASN A 126 -5.92 16.09 -6.01
CA ASN A 126 -4.60 16.21 -6.60
C ASN A 126 -4.61 15.74 -8.06
N LYS A 127 -5.70 16.05 -8.80
CA LYS A 127 -6.00 15.48 -10.12
C LYS A 127 -4.82 15.50 -11.08
N ASP A 128 -4.11 16.63 -11.19
CA ASP A 128 -2.99 16.76 -12.14
C ASP A 128 -1.82 15.84 -11.76
N LEU A 129 -1.46 15.79 -10.47
CA LEU A 129 -0.43 14.88 -9.95
C LEU A 129 -0.85 13.41 -10.07
N TYR A 130 -2.14 13.11 -9.81
CA TYR A 130 -2.68 11.77 -10.01
C TYR A 130 -2.65 11.35 -11.48
N GLN A 131 -2.89 12.27 -12.43
CA GLN A 131 -2.72 11.94 -13.85
C GLN A 131 -1.26 11.68 -14.21
N ILE A 132 -0.31 12.42 -13.64
CA ILE A 132 1.12 12.18 -13.83
C ILE A 132 1.51 10.80 -13.29
N SER A 133 0.99 10.40 -12.12
CA SER A 133 1.31 9.12 -11.49
C SER A 133 0.88 7.90 -12.31
N LEU A 134 -0.09 8.04 -13.22
CA LEU A 134 -0.46 6.95 -14.14
C LEU A 134 0.67 6.55 -15.10
N GLY A 135 1.60 7.47 -15.40
CA GLY A 135 2.75 7.24 -16.27
C GLY A 135 4.11 7.36 -15.56
N ASN A 136 4.17 7.94 -14.36
CA ASN A 136 5.39 8.11 -13.59
C ASN A 136 5.41 7.14 -12.38
N PRO A 137 6.30 6.13 -12.36
CA PRO A 137 6.36 5.14 -11.29
C PRO A 137 6.77 5.74 -9.94
N ILE A 138 7.55 6.83 -9.92
CA ILE A 138 7.97 7.51 -8.69
C ILE A 138 6.74 8.14 -8.03
N GLU A 139 6.00 8.96 -8.76
CA GLU A 139 4.77 9.59 -8.26
C GLU A 139 3.74 8.54 -7.83
N LYS A 140 3.59 7.45 -8.59
CA LYS A 140 2.72 6.33 -8.18
C LYS A 140 3.11 5.75 -6.82
N THR A 141 4.41 5.61 -6.57
CA THR A 141 4.93 5.10 -5.30
C THR A 141 4.68 6.10 -4.17
N TYR A 142 4.83 7.40 -4.41
CA TYR A 142 4.51 8.42 -3.41
C TYR A 142 3.03 8.42 -3.03
N PHE A 143 2.10 8.31 -3.99
CA PHE A 143 0.67 8.17 -3.68
C PHE A 143 0.37 6.93 -2.85
N GLU A 144 1.02 5.80 -3.14
CA GLU A 144 0.90 4.58 -2.34
C GLU A 144 1.43 4.77 -0.91
N MET A 145 2.56 5.46 -0.74
CA MET A 145 3.10 5.76 0.58
C MET A 145 2.23 6.76 1.36
N ASP A 146 1.59 7.72 0.69
CA ASP A 146 0.63 8.64 1.30
C ASP A 146 -0.61 7.88 1.79
N ALA A 147 -1.16 6.97 0.97
CA ALA A 147 -2.26 6.10 1.35
C ALA A 147 -1.91 5.20 2.55
N ALA A 148 -0.74 4.55 2.53
CA ALA A 148 -0.25 3.74 3.64
C ALA A 148 -0.04 4.57 4.92
N THR A 149 0.44 5.81 4.79
CA THR A 149 0.61 6.72 5.93
C THR A 149 -0.73 7.09 6.54
N VAL A 150 -1.73 7.46 5.73
CA VAL A 150 -3.08 7.78 6.19
C VAL A 150 -3.74 6.57 6.84
N GLN A 151 -3.57 5.37 6.28
CA GLN A 151 -4.00 4.10 6.87
C GLN A 151 -3.36 3.87 8.25
N ALA A 152 -2.04 4.01 8.38
CA ALA A 152 -1.34 3.81 9.64
C ALA A 152 -1.75 4.84 10.71
N VAL A 153 -1.97 6.10 10.30
CA VAL A 153 -2.49 7.15 11.18
C VAL A 153 -3.91 6.81 11.63
N PHE A 154 -4.75 6.26 10.75
CA PHE A 154 -6.09 5.80 11.10
C PHE A 154 -6.05 4.68 12.16
N ILE A 155 -5.18 3.69 11.97
CA ILE A 155 -4.99 2.61 12.95
C ILE A 155 -4.58 3.18 14.30
N ARG A 156 -3.58 4.08 14.32
CA ARG A 156 -3.09 4.72 15.54
C ARG A 156 -4.17 5.52 16.26
N ASP A 157 -4.94 6.31 15.53
CA ASP A 157 -5.81 7.33 16.11
C ASP A 157 -7.22 6.79 16.42
N TYR A 158 -7.76 5.88 15.60
CA TYR A 158 -9.17 5.46 15.64
C TYR A 158 -9.37 4.00 16.08
N LEU A 159 -8.36 3.14 16.03
CA LEU A 159 -8.50 1.71 16.36
C LEU A 159 -7.90 1.34 17.73
N LYS A 160 -7.66 2.31 18.61
CA LYS A 160 -7.03 2.11 19.93
C LYS A 160 -7.74 1.09 20.84
N ASN A 161 -9.06 0.97 20.67
CA ASN A 161 -9.90 0.08 21.47
C ASN A 161 -10.30 -1.20 20.71
N TYR A 162 -9.72 -1.44 19.54
CA TYR A 162 -9.91 -2.66 18.76
C TYR A 162 -8.77 -3.62 19.04
N GLU A 163 -9.07 -4.91 18.97
CA GLU A 163 -8.04 -5.92 18.77
C GLU A 163 -7.51 -5.77 17.34
N ILE A 164 -6.25 -5.40 17.20
CA ILE A 164 -5.59 -5.19 15.90
C ILE A 164 -4.66 -6.34 15.57
N SER A 165 -4.57 -6.68 14.28
CA SER A 165 -3.72 -7.75 13.76
C SER A 165 -2.24 -7.41 13.81
N PRO A 166 -1.33 -8.40 13.70
CA PRO A 166 0.10 -8.16 13.53
C PRO A 166 0.43 -7.24 12.34
N PHE A 167 -0.34 -7.33 11.25
CA PHE A 167 -0.23 -6.43 10.10
C PHE A 167 -0.51 -4.96 10.49
N GLU A 168 -1.60 -4.73 11.21
CA GLU A 168 -1.96 -3.38 11.68
C GLU A 168 -0.96 -2.83 12.69
N VAL A 169 -0.41 -3.69 13.57
CA VAL A 169 0.69 -3.32 14.48
C VAL A 169 1.90 -2.88 13.68
N TYR A 170 2.30 -3.66 12.67
CA TYR A 170 3.44 -3.37 11.81
C TYR A 170 3.30 -2.01 11.10
N LEU A 171 2.14 -1.76 10.48
CA LEU A 171 1.86 -0.46 9.82
C LEU A 171 1.95 0.71 10.80
N LYS A 172 1.26 0.60 11.94
CA LYS A 172 1.17 1.66 12.95
C LYS A 172 2.55 1.98 13.54
N ASP A 173 3.35 0.97 13.87
CA ASP A 173 4.66 1.15 14.49
C ASP A 173 5.69 1.69 13.49
N ASN A 174 5.50 1.48 12.18
CA ASN A 174 6.35 2.05 11.13
C ASN A 174 6.21 3.56 10.93
N LEU A 175 5.16 4.20 11.47
CA LEU A 175 5.01 5.66 11.42
C LEU A 175 6.22 6.39 12.02
N GLN A 176 6.83 5.84 13.08
CA GLN A 176 7.99 6.46 13.72
C GLN A 176 9.26 6.42 12.86
N PHE A 177 9.28 5.58 11.82
CA PHE A 177 10.38 5.41 10.87
C PHE A 177 10.04 5.97 9.48
N GLY A 178 9.02 6.84 9.38
CA GLY A 178 8.64 7.44 8.11
C GLY A 178 8.11 6.44 7.07
N MET A 179 7.55 5.31 7.52
CA MET A 179 7.01 4.26 6.64
C MET A 179 8.05 3.54 5.75
N THR A 180 9.34 3.70 6.03
CA THR A 180 10.44 3.06 5.27
C THR A 180 10.31 1.53 5.24
N GLY A 181 10.03 0.89 6.38
CA GLY A 181 9.78 -0.55 6.42
C GLY A 181 8.56 -0.96 5.60
N VAL A 182 7.49 -0.17 5.60
CA VAL A 182 6.29 -0.48 4.78
C VAL A 182 6.63 -0.41 3.29
N SER A 183 7.38 0.61 2.86
CA SER A 183 7.84 0.73 1.48
C SER A 183 8.74 -0.45 1.06
N LEU A 184 9.66 -0.86 1.93
CA LEU A 184 10.56 -1.97 1.66
C LEU A 184 9.77 -3.26 1.40
N PHE A 185 8.83 -3.61 2.27
CA PHE A 185 8.11 -4.89 2.19
C PHE A 185 6.99 -4.90 1.16
N PHE A 186 6.09 -3.91 1.19
CA PHE A 186 4.87 -3.94 0.39
C PHE A 186 5.08 -3.33 -1.00
N ASN A 187 6.02 -2.41 -1.15
CA ASN A 187 6.32 -1.77 -2.42
C ASN A 187 7.63 -2.26 -3.05
N SER A 188 8.42 -3.07 -2.34
CA SER A 188 9.76 -3.48 -2.78
C SER A 188 10.65 -2.28 -3.14
N THR A 189 10.55 -1.21 -2.34
CA THR A 189 11.20 0.07 -2.58
C THR A 189 11.93 0.59 -1.34
N ASP A 190 13.18 0.99 -1.52
CA ASP A 190 13.95 1.79 -0.55
C ASP A 190 13.53 3.26 -0.71
N LEU A 191 12.57 3.69 0.12
CA LEU A 191 11.96 5.02 0.02
C LEU A 191 12.96 6.17 0.22
N ASP A 192 13.92 5.98 1.13
CA ASP A 192 14.95 6.99 1.39
C ASP A 192 15.84 7.17 0.17
N LEU A 193 16.26 6.05 -0.45
CA LEU A 193 16.99 6.09 -1.71
C LEU A 193 16.16 6.71 -2.83
N LEU A 194 14.87 6.36 -2.95
CA LEU A 194 14.00 6.96 -3.97
C LEU A 194 13.95 8.48 -3.85
N HIS A 195 13.80 9.02 -2.63
CA HIS A 195 13.86 10.46 -2.38
C HIS A 195 15.25 11.06 -2.68
N GLU A 196 16.34 10.36 -2.38
CA GLU A 196 17.70 10.80 -2.78
C GLU A 196 17.86 10.89 -4.30
N MET A 197 17.38 9.88 -5.03
CA MET A 197 17.45 9.84 -6.48
C MET A 197 16.59 10.94 -7.12
N ASP A 198 15.35 11.08 -6.66
CA ASP A 198 14.38 12.03 -7.22
C ASP A 198 14.82 13.50 -7.06
N ARG A 199 15.57 13.81 -5.99
CA ARG A 199 16.11 15.17 -5.73
C ARG A 199 17.12 15.65 -6.77
N PHE A 200 17.71 14.78 -7.60
CA PHE A 200 18.68 15.23 -8.60
C PHE A 200 18.09 16.17 -9.65
N LYS A 201 16.80 16.06 -9.97
CA LYS A 201 16.13 16.96 -10.93
C LYS A 201 16.14 18.42 -10.45
N ASP A 202 16.14 18.63 -9.14
CA ASP A 202 16.12 19.95 -8.49
C ASP A 202 17.50 20.40 -7.98
N SER A 203 18.55 19.61 -8.20
CA SER A 203 19.94 20.00 -7.86
C SER A 203 20.33 21.34 -8.50
N PRO A 204 21.13 22.21 -7.84
CA PRO A 204 21.60 23.46 -8.46
C PRO A 204 22.61 23.24 -9.61
N ALA A 205 23.15 22.03 -9.76
CA ALA A 205 24.06 21.70 -10.85
C ALA A 205 23.37 21.80 -12.23
N ASP A 206 24.19 21.96 -13.28
CA ASP A 206 23.73 21.84 -14.66
C ASP A 206 23.38 20.37 -15.00
N LEU A 207 22.85 20.14 -16.21
CA LEU A 207 22.48 18.80 -16.68
C LEU A 207 23.64 17.80 -16.56
N LYS A 208 24.83 18.19 -17.03
CA LYS A 208 26.02 17.33 -17.01
C LYS A 208 26.44 16.98 -15.59
N GLY A 209 26.46 17.97 -14.69
CA GLY A 209 26.80 17.77 -13.28
C GLY A 209 25.79 16.88 -12.56
N SER A 210 24.50 17.09 -12.80
CA SER A 210 23.42 16.29 -12.21
C SER A 210 23.48 14.83 -12.66
N MET A 211 23.65 14.59 -13.97
CA MET A 211 23.80 13.24 -14.54
C MET A 211 25.08 12.54 -14.04
N LYS A 212 26.18 13.28 -13.90
CA LYS A 212 27.42 12.73 -13.32
C LYS A 212 27.20 12.31 -11.87
N ALA A 213 26.59 13.17 -11.04
CA ALA A 213 26.33 12.86 -9.64
C ALA A 213 25.39 11.65 -9.48
N PHE A 214 24.36 11.56 -10.33
CA PHE A 214 23.48 10.39 -10.38
C PHE A 214 24.21 9.11 -10.82
N THR A 215 25.12 9.20 -11.78
CA THR A 215 26.01 8.09 -12.17
C THR A 215 26.91 7.66 -11.01
N ASP A 216 27.49 8.61 -10.28
CA ASP A 216 28.37 8.33 -9.15
C ASP A 216 27.60 7.67 -7.99
N MET A 217 26.34 8.07 -7.74
CA MET A 217 25.44 7.38 -6.81
C MET A 217 25.21 5.93 -7.25
N GLY A 218 24.91 5.69 -8.54
CA GLY A 218 24.75 4.34 -9.07
C GLY A 218 25.95 3.45 -8.83
N LYS A 219 27.16 3.94 -9.11
CA LYS A 219 28.42 3.23 -8.80
C LYS A 219 28.56 2.94 -7.31
N SER A 220 28.28 3.91 -6.46
CA SER A 220 28.34 3.72 -5.01
C SER A 220 27.36 2.63 -4.57
N ILE A 221 26.13 2.61 -5.07
CA ILE A 221 25.14 1.58 -4.75
C ILE A 221 25.64 0.20 -5.20
N THR A 222 26.16 0.08 -6.42
CA THR A 222 26.67 -1.21 -6.92
C THR A 222 27.88 -1.68 -6.13
N ASP A 223 28.80 -0.79 -5.77
CA ASP A 223 30.07 -1.14 -5.11
C ASP A 223 29.88 -1.49 -3.64
N THR A 224 28.98 -0.78 -2.95
CA THR A 224 28.77 -0.93 -1.49
C THR A 224 27.73 -1.99 -1.12
N THR A 225 26.79 -2.29 -2.03
CA THR A 225 25.82 -3.36 -1.79
C THR A 225 26.52 -4.70 -1.76
N THR A 226 26.43 -5.44 -0.67
CA THR A 226 27.11 -6.73 -0.51
C THR A 226 26.15 -7.77 0.04
N PHE A 227 26.35 -9.02 -0.34
CA PHE A 227 25.54 -10.16 0.09
C PHE A 227 26.43 -11.18 0.79
N SER A 228 25.92 -11.79 1.86
CA SER A 228 26.61 -12.89 2.55
C SER A 228 25.58 -13.84 3.14
N GLU A 229 25.82 -15.14 3.02
CA GLU A 229 24.98 -16.18 3.65
C GLU A 229 25.10 -16.18 5.17
N GLU A 230 26.13 -15.53 5.73
CA GLU A 230 26.29 -15.35 7.18
C GLU A 230 25.45 -14.17 7.71
N ARG A 231 24.90 -13.33 6.82
CA ARG A 231 24.11 -12.15 7.20
C ARG A 231 22.64 -12.52 7.40
N PRO A 232 21.90 -11.87 8.31
CA PRO A 232 20.47 -12.09 8.43
C PRO A 232 19.74 -11.85 7.10
N ASP A 233 18.75 -12.70 6.79
CA ASP A 233 17.98 -12.64 5.53
C ASP A 233 17.40 -11.24 5.26
N TRP A 234 16.94 -10.56 6.31
CA TRP A 234 16.41 -9.19 6.22
C TRP A 234 17.44 -8.19 5.70
N GLU A 235 18.71 -8.29 6.12
CA GLU A 235 19.75 -7.37 5.65
C GLU A 235 20.11 -7.62 4.19
N ASN A 236 20.17 -8.89 3.77
CA ASN A 236 20.35 -9.22 2.36
C ASN A 236 19.14 -8.77 1.53
N TYR A 237 17.93 -8.88 2.06
CA TYR A 237 16.72 -8.39 1.41
C TYR A 237 16.74 -6.86 1.23
N ILE A 238 17.05 -6.08 2.26
CA ILE A 238 17.18 -4.61 2.13
C ILE A 238 18.19 -4.24 1.04
N ASN A 239 19.35 -4.90 1.04
CA ASN A 239 20.39 -4.68 0.03
C ASN A 239 19.91 -5.01 -1.38
N LEU A 240 19.10 -6.06 -1.53
CA LEU A 240 18.48 -6.40 -2.80
C LEU A 240 17.47 -5.34 -3.25
N ILE A 241 16.62 -4.86 -2.33
CA ILE A 241 15.63 -3.82 -2.60
C ILE A 241 16.30 -2.48 -2.96
N ARG A 242 17.46 -2.17 -2.38
CA ARG A 242 18.24 -0.99 -2.74
C ARG A 242 18.70 -1.03 -4.21
N LEU A 243 19.17 -2.17 -4.69
CA LEU A 243 19.50 -2.38 -6.11
C LEU A 243 18.25 -2.28 -6.99
N LEU A 244 17.16 -2.94 -6.58
CA LEU A 244 15.89 -2.94 -7.29
C LEU A 244 15.35 -1.52 -7.48
N THR A 245 15.36 -0.73 -6.40
CA THR A 245 14.94 0.67 -6.41
C THR A 245 15.74 1.48 -7.42
N TYR A 246 17.07 1.37 -7.37
CA TYR A 246 17.92 2.09 -8.31
C TYR A 246 17.66 1.69 -9.77
N CYS A 247 17.56 0.40 -10.05
CA CYS A 247 17.38 -0.04 -11.44
C CYS A 247 15.97 0.19 -11.98
N TYR A 248 14.94 0.12 -11.15
CA TYR A 248 13.55 0.30 -11.56
C TYR A 248 13.21 1.77 -11.79
N TYR A 249 13.57 2.65 -10.85
CA TYR A 249 13.27 4.08 -10.94
C TYR A 249 14.34 4.88 -11.69
N GLY A 250 15.55 4.34 -11.84
CA GLY A 250 16.68 5.04 -12.45
C GLY A 250 16.40 5.63 -13.84
N PRO A 251 15.70 4.93 -14.76
CA PRO A 251 15.30 5.51 -16.04
C PRO A 251 14.39 6.73 -15.91
N GLN A 252 13.39 6.67 -15.02
CA GLN A 252 12.50 7.81 -14.77
C GLN A 252 13.30 9.00 -14.22
N VAL A 253 14.20 8.77 -13.26
CA VAL A 253 15.03 9.83 -12.67
C VAL A 253 15.95 10.48 -13.70
N ALA A 254 16.58 9.68 -14.57
CA ALA A 254 17.42 10.21 -15.64
C ALA A 254 16.59 11.08 -16.61
N TYR A 255 15.40 10.62 -16.99
CA TYR A 255 14.47 11.41 -17.79
C TYR A 255 14.07 12.71 -17.08
N ASP A 256 13.71 12.67 -15.81
CA ASP A 256 13.25 13.85 -15.04
C ASP A 256 14.37 14.89 -14.91
N ILE A 257 15.63 14.46 -14.68
CA ILE A 257 16.81 15.34 -14.69
C ILE A 257 16.95 16.01 -16.07
N ALA A 258 16.91 15.21 -17.15
CA ALA A 258 17.08 15.73 -18.50
C ALA A 258 15.99 16.72 -18.87
N ASN A 259 14.72 16.35 -18.68
CA ASN A 259 13.58 17.16 -19.04
C ASN A 259 13.51 18.47 -18.23
N LYS A 260 13.83 18.42 -16.93
CA LYS A 260 13.85 19.64 -16.08
C LYS A 260 14.94 20.63 -16.48
N LYS A 261 16.11 20.13 -16.92
CA LYS A 261 17.31 20.94 -17.18
C LYS A 261 17.47 21.38 -18.64
N ASP A 262 16.97 20.57 -19.57
CA ASP A 262 16.99 20.82 -21.00
C ASP A 262 15.72 20.19 -21.63
N PRO A 263 14.57 20.89 -21.58
CA PRO A 263 13.26 20.37 -22.01
C PRO A 263 13.19 20.22 -23.53
N LYS A 264 13.88 19.21 -24.05
CA LYS A 264 13.90 18.79 -25.46
C LYS A 264 13.32 17.39 -25.67
N VAL A 265 12.97 16.71 -24.58
CA VAL A 265 12.46 15.34 -24.59
C VAL A 265 11.01 15.36 -24.12
N ASP A 266 10.09 15.14 -25.05
CA ASP A 266 8.66 15.25 -24.78
C ASP A 266 8.11 14.10 -23.91
N SER A 267 8.77 12.92 -23.91
CA SER A 267 8.29 11.74 -23.16
C SER A 267 9.40 10.72 -22.80
N ILE A 268 9.14 9.83 -21.83
CA ILE A 268 10.07 8.76 -21.41
C ILE A 268 10.34 7.75 -22.54
N PRO A 269 9.36 7.27 -23.32
CA PRO A 269 9.65 6.41 -24.48
C PRO A 269 10.64 7.00 -25.49
N ASP A 270 10.67 8.33 -25.59
CA ASP A 270 11.57 9.06 -26.49
C ASP A 270 12.93 9.40 -25.84
N PHE A 271 13.10 9.04 -24.56
CA PHE A 271 14.35 9.25 -23.83
C PHE A 271 15.41 8.22 -24.24
N SER A 272 16.47 8.69 -24.90
CA SER A 272 17.61 7.84 -25.24
C SER A 272 18.74 7.96 -24.20
N PHE A 273 19.15 6.79 -23.70
CA PHE A 273 20.34 6.62 -22.88
C PHE A 273 21.66 6.78 -23.63
N ASP A 274 21.66 6.87 -24.96
CA ASP A 274 22.88 7.06 -25.76
C ASP A 274 23.61 8.36 -25.38
N ASN A 275 22.86 9.36 -24.93
CA ASN A 275 23.40 10.63 -24.45
C ASN A 275 23.96 10.54 -23.01
N TYR A 276 23.65 9.48 -22.27
CA TYR A 276 24.00 9.29 -20.86
C TYR A 276 24.53 7.87 -20.58
N PRO A 277 25.58 7.42 -21.30
CA PRO A 277 26.05 6.03 -21.24
C PRO A 277 26.52 5.62 -19.85
N GLY A 278 27.01 6.57 -19.04
CA GLY A 278 27.41 6.30 -17.65
C GLY A 278 26.24 5.88 -16.76
N VAL A 279 25.10 6.55 -16.88
CA VAL A 279 23.88 6.21 -16.13
C VAL A 279 23.34 4.86 -16.56
N HIS A 280 23.31 4.59 -17.87
CA HIS A 280 22.85 3.31 -18.39
C HIS A 280 23.73 2.16 -17.90
N ALA A 281 25.06 2.32 -17.95
CA ALA A 281 26.00 1.30 -17.49
C ALA A 281 25.82 0.98 -15.99
N THR A 282 25.58 1.98 -15.14
CA THR A 282 25.37 1.73 -13.70
C THR A 282 24.02 1.08 -13.41
N ILE A 283 22.98 1.42 -14.18
CA ILE A 283 21.67 0.73 -14.09
C ILE A 283 21.83 -0.74 -14.47
N LEU A 284 22.49 -1.04 -15.59
CA LEU A 284 22.74 -2.43 -16.02
C LEU A 284 23.56 -3.21 -14.99
N ALA A 285 24.62 -2.61 -14.44
CA ALA A 285 25.43 -3.24 -13.40
C ALA A 285 24.62 -3.54 -12.12
N ALA A 286 23.69 -2.65 -11.75
CA ALA A 286 22.79 -2.89 -10.63
C ALA A 286 21.77 -4.00 -10.93
N GLN A 287 21.25 -4.07 -12.15
CA GLN A 287 20.35 -5.14 -12.61
C GLN A 287 21.04 -6.50 -12.58
N ASP A 288 22.26 -6.61 -13.12
CA ASP A 288 23.03 -7.85 -13.11
C ASP A 288 23.22 -8.34 -11.67
N LYS A 289 23.66 -7.44 -10.77
CA LYS A 289 23.88 -7.78 -9.37
C LYS A 289 22.59 -8.14 -8.63
N PHE A 290 21.46 -7.51 -8.98
CA PHE A 290 20.15 -7.88 -8.46
C PHE A 290 19.78 -9.30 -8.89
N TYR A 291 19.91 -9.63 -10.18
CA TYR A 291 19.56 -10.96 -10.70
C TYR A 291 20.46 -12.06 -10.14
N ASP A 292 21.75 -11.79 -9.95
CA ASP A 292 22.69 -12.72 -9.29
C ASP A 292 22.29 -13.05 -7.85
N ASN A 293 21.50 -12.17 -7.20
CA ASN A 293 21.12 -12.27 -5.79
C ASN A 293 19.60 -12.36 -5.57
N ILE A 294 18.83 -12.63 -6.62
CA ILE A 294 17.36 -12.60 -6.59
C ILE A 294 16.74 -13.57 -5.57
N LYS A 295 17.48 -14.61 -5.15
CA LYS A 295 17.06 -15.57 -4.12
C LYS A 295 16.62 -14.90 -2.81
N TYR A 296 17.16 -13.73 -2.47
CA TYR A 296 16.78 -13.03 -1.23
C TYR A 296 15.38 -12.40 -1.30
N LEU A 297 14.73 -12.31 -2.47
CA LEU A 297 13.30 -11.95 -2.55
C LEU A 297 12.39 -12.94 -1.83
N GLN A 298 12.81 -14.21 -1.70
CA GLN A 298 12.05 -15.23 -0.98
C GLN A 298 11.78 -14.85 0.49
N PHE A 299 12.56 -13.93 1.06
CA PHE A 299 12.27 -13.38 2.38
C PHE A 299 10.91 -12.66 2.40
N ASN A 300 10.61 -11.83 1.38
CA ASN A 300 9.34 -11.13 1.28
C ASN A 300 8.17 -12.12 1.12
N ASP A 301 8.33 -13.11 0.22
CA ASP A 301 7.31 -14.13 -0.03
C ASP A 301 6.91 -14.89 1.27
N ARG A 302 7.89 -15.17 2.13
CA ARG A 302 7.65 -15.81 3.44
C ARG A 302 6.88 -14.88 4.38
N VAL A 303 7.25 -13.60 4.43
CA VAL A 303 6.58 -12.63 5.31
C VAL A 303 5.14 -12.37 4.85
N ASP A 304 4.93 -12.17 3.54
CA ASP A 304 3.59 -12.02 2.95
C ASP A 304 2.72 -13.27 3.20
N SER A 305 3.29 -14.47 3.00
CA SER A 305 2.59 -15.72 3.30
C SER A 305 2.16 -15.82 4.76
N ASN A 306 3.00 -15.37 5.71
CA ASN A 306 2.68 -15.40 7.14
C ASN A 306 1.51 -14.46 7.48
N TYR A 307 1.46 -13.26 6.91
CA TYR A 307 0.32 -12.35 7.10
C TYR A 307 -0.96 -12.92 6.50
N ASN A 308 -0.90 -13.45 5.28
CA ASN A 308 -2.07 -14.06 4.65
C ASN A 308 -2.58 -15.28 5.45
N ASN A 309 -1.68 -16.14 5.91
CA ASN A 309 -2.04 -17.31 6.73
C ASN A 309 -2.71 -16.91 8.05
N TYR A 310 -2.24 -15.85 8.72
CA TYR A 310 -2.88 -15.31 9.92
C TYR A 310 -4.37 -15.01 9.69
N PHE A 311 -4.70 -14.37 8.56
CA PHE A 311 -6.08 -14.05 8.22
C PHE A 311 -6.88 -15.26 7.72
N TYR A 312 -6.27 -16.17 6.95
CA TYR A 312 -6.96 -17.39 6.51
C TYR A 312 -7.38 -18.26 7.69
N GLU A 313 -6.52 -18.44 8.69
CA GLU A 313 -6.85 -19.20 9.90
C GLU A 313 -8.00 -18.55 10.68
N ALA A 314 -8.01 -17.21 10.78
CA ALA A 314 -9.09 -16.47 11.43
C ALA A 314 -10.42 -16.64 10.68
N ILE A 315 -10.41 -16.56 9.34
CA ILE A 315 -11.60 -16.73 8.51
C ILE A 315 -12.12 -18.18 8.59
N GLN A 316 -11.26 -19.19 8.50
CA GLN A 316 -11.66 -20.60 8.52
C GLN A 316 -12.31 -21.02 9.84
N LYS A 317 -11.73 -20.64 11.00
CA LYS A 317 -12.27 -20.94 12.33
C LYS A 317 -13.71 -20.41 12.55
N SER A 318 -14.13 -19.43 11.77
CA SER A 318 -15.46 -18.82 11.87
C SER A 318 -16.54 -19.51 11.04
N GLY A 319 -16.11 -20.28 10.04
CA GLY A 319 -16.97 -21.08 9.17
C GLY A 319 -17.43 -22.39 9.81
N GLU A 320 -16.72 -22.86 10.84
CA GLU A 320 -17.08 -23.99 11.71
C GLU A 320 -18.07 -23.57 12.82
#